data_AF-A0A8J6N1D5-F1
#
_entry.id   AF-A0A8J6N1D5-F1
#
_cell.length_a   1.000
_cell.length_b   1.000
_cell.length_c   1.000
_cell.angle_alpha   90.00
_cell.angle_beta   90.00
_cell.angle_gamma   90.00
#
_symmetry.space_group_name_H-M   'P 1'
#
loop_
_entity.id
_entity.type
_entity.pdbx_description
1 polymer ?
#
loop_
_entity_poly.entity_id
_entity_poly.type
_entity_poly.pdbx_seq_one_letter_code
_entity_poly.pdbx_strand_id
1 'polypeptide(L)'
;GLPKEWGTRHRAAIGLSERCDAWVVVVSEERGQVSMAKEGQMIHVESPQKFYQLIQEALAASGPGDKTWKERVRYFLLSRWRTKVVTLCLVSFLWLLLAGQQDFEVTLRVPLRTKGLPSHVKILEPLNSNIQITLRGLRRDASILDKDNVVAEVDLSRAQPGKMDFAITRNEIKLPDDRVQLVYIDPSRVVFTFKKVKELQERER
;
A
#
# COMPACT_ATOMS: atom_id res chain seq x y z
N GLY A 1 30.48 43.10 -5.68
CA GLY A 1 30.17 43.82 -6.93
C GLY A 1 31.14 43.37 -8.00
N LEU A 2 30.72 43.31 -9.28
CA LEU A 2 31.56 42.82 -10.39
C LEU A 2 32.62 43.86 -10.81
N PRO A 3 33.79 43.43 -11.33
CA PRO A 3 34.85 44.31 -11.83
C PRO A 3 34.35 45.43 -12.74
N LYS A 4 34.89 46.65 -12.59
CA LYS A 4 34.52 47.81 -13.42
C LYS A 4 34.85 47.62 -14.89
N GLU A 5 35.87 46.80 -15.16
CA GLU A 5 36.35 46.51 -16.50
C GLU A 5 35.42 45.58 -17.30
N TRP A 6 34.37 45.02 -16.68
CA TRP A 6 33.38 44.15 -17.31
C TRP A 6 32.18 44.96 -17.81
N GLY A 7 32.07 45.04 -19.14
CA GLY A 7 30.95 45.64 -19.85
C GLY A 7 29.65 44.83 -19.74
N THR A 8 28.60 45.31 -20.40
CA THR A 8 27.25 44.71 -20.33
C THR A 8 27.21 43.26 -20.79
N ARG A 9 27.96 42.87 -21.83
CA ARG A 9 28.04 41.48 -22.31
C ARG A 9 28.63 40.52 -21.29
N HIS A 10 29.65 40.94 -20.55
CA HIS A 10 30.26 40.12 -19.49
C HIS A 10 29.27 39.90 -18.35
N ARG A 11 28.56 40.96 -17.96
CA ARG A 11 27.52 40.90 -16.91
C ARG A 11 26.34 40.04 -17.34
N ALA A 12 25.92 40.14 -18.60
CA ALA A 12 24.87 39.30 -19.17
C ALA A 12 25.28 37.83 -19.22
N ALA A 13 26.53 37.53 -19.61
CA ALA A 13 27.05 36.17 -19.63
C ALA A 13 27.09 35.53 -18.23
N ILE A 14 27.53 36.28 -17.23
CA ILE A 14 27.49 35.85 -15.82
C ILE A 14 26.06 35.55 -15.41
N GLY A 15 25.15 36.51 -15.59
CA GLY A 15 23.75 36.35 -15.19
C GLY A 15 23.06 35.19 -15.91
N LEU A 16 23.40 34.95 -17.18
CA LEU A 16 22.89 33.81 -17.93
C LEU A 16 23.44 32.49 -17.39
N SER A 17 24.75 32.40 -17.14
CA SER A 17 25.40 31.20 -16.58
C SER A 17 25.03 30.92 -15.12
N GLU A 18 24.54 31.91 -14.38
CA GLU A 18 24.04 31.76 -13.01
C GLU A 18 22.62 31.16 -12.99
N ARG A 19 21.78 31.55 -13.95
CA ARG A 19 20.37 31.14 -14.03
C ARG A 19 20.13 29.91 -14.88
N CYS A 20 21.10 29.52 -15.70
CA CYS A 20 21.01 28.40 -16.62
C CYS A 20 22.25 27.52 -16.50
N ASP A 21 22.08 26.21 -16.73
CA ASP A 21 23.19 25.30 -16.95
C ASP A 21 23.76 25.54 -18.36
N ALA A 22 24.62 26.56 -18.45
CA ALA A 22 25.14 27.07 -19.71
C ALA A 22 26.59 27.53 -19.56
N TRP A 23 27.40 27.15 -20.54
CA TRP A 23 28.72 27.72 -20.77
C TRP A 23 28.59 28.85 -21.79
N VAL A 24 28.97 30.06 -21.42
CA VAL A 24 28.78 31.25 -22.26
C VAL A 24 30.14 31.82 -22.64
N VAL A 25 30.51 31.76 -23.91
CA VAL A 25 31.74 32.37 -24.41
C VAL A 25 31.50 33.85 -24.68
N VAL A 26 32.38 34.70 -24.16
CA VAL A 26 32.35 36.15 -24.31
C VAL A 26 33.61 36.60 -25.03
N VAL A 27 33.44 37.32 -26.13
CA VAL A 27 34.55 37.92 -26.88
C VAL A 27 34.54 39.42 -26.63
N SER A 28 35.63 39.95 -26.07
CA SER A 28 35.84 41.38 -25.90
C SER A 28 36.41 41.97 -27.19
N GLU A 29 35.55 42.66 -27.95
CA GLU A 29 35.94 43.35 -29.18
C GLU A 29 36.98 44.46 -28.92
N GLU A 30 36.87 45.17 -27.80
CA GLU A 30 37.77 46.28 -27.46
C GLU A 30 39.16 45.81 -27.00
N ARG A 31 39.25 44.64 -26.36
CA ARG A 31 40.52 44.15 -25.80
C ARG A 31 41.11 42.96 -26.56
N GLY A 32 40.40 42.43 -27.54
CA GLY A 32 40.79 41.21 -28.26
C GLY A 32 40.87 39.97 -27.36
N GLN A 33 40.21 39.98 -26.20
CA GLN A 33 40.28 38.92 -25.20
C GLN A 33 39.05 38.02 -25.27
N VAL A 34 39.26 36.72 -25.10
CA VAL A 34 38.18 35.73 -24.94
C VAL A 34 38.06 35.40 -23.45
N SER A 35 36.82 35.30 -22.97
CA SER A 35 36.52 34.85 -21.62
C SER A 35 35.28 33.96 -21.67
N MET A 36 35.01 33.24 -20.60
CA MET A 36 33.92 32.30 -20.58
C MET A 36 33.24 32.30 -19.22
N ALA A 37 31.91 32.32 -19.20
CA ALA A 37 31.10 32.31 -17.99
C ALA A 37 30.49 30.92 -17.77
N LYS A 38 30.57 30.41 -16.54
CA LYS A 38 29.94 29.16 -16.09
C LYS A 38 29.56 29.30 -14.62
N GLU A 39 28.33 28.90 -14.26
CA GLU A 39 27.87 28.90 -12.86
C GLU A 39 28.06 30.25 -12.14
N GLY A 40 27.87 31.35 -12.88
CA GLY A 40 28.05 32.72 -12.35
C GLY A 40 29.51 33.17 -12.17
N GLN A 41 30.49 32.39 -12.63
CA GLN A 41 31.91 32.72 -12.56
C GLN A 41 32.48 33.02 -13.96
N MET A 42 33.33 34.04 -14.06
CA MET A 42 34.09 34.34 -15.28
C MET A 42 35.46 33.69 -15.22
N ILE A 43 35.77 32.94 -16.27
CA ILE A 43 37.06 32.29 -16.51
C ILE A 43 37.75 33.06 -17.62
N HIS A 44 38.92 33.64 -17.32
CA HIS A 44 39.74 34.31 -18.32
C HIS A 44 40.57 33.30 -19.12
N VAL A 45 40.53 33.43 -20.45
CA VAL A 45 41.20 32.51 -21.37
C VAL A 45 42.50 33.15 -21.83
N GLU A 46 43.60 32.74 -21.20
CA GLU A 46 44.94 33.30 -21.44
C GLU A 46 45.66 32.67 -22.64
N SER A 47 45.25 31.46 -23.04
CA SER A 47 45.86 30.73 -24.14
C SER A 47 44.85 29.92 -24.95
N PRO A 48 45.11 29.70 -26.26
CA PRO A 48 44.28 28.81 -27.08
C PRO A 48 44.17 27.40 -26.49
N GLN A 49 45.24 26.88 -25.88
CA GLN A 49 45.26 25.55 -25.28
C GLN A 49 44.27 25.45 -24.11
N LYS A 50 44.24 26.48 -23.24
CA LYS A 50 43.28 26.59 -22.14
C LYS A 50 41.85 26.69 -22.69
N PHE A 51 41.65 27.42 -23.79
CA PHE A 51 40.34 27.49 -24.46
C PHE A 51 39.85 26.12 -24.95
N TYR A 52 40.71 25.37 -25.63
CA TYR A 52 40.38 24.02 -26.10
C TYR A 52 40.04 23.09 -24.94
N GLN A 53 40.79 23.14 -23.84
CA GLN A 53 40.50 22.35 -22.64
C GLN A 53 39.13 22.69 -22.05
N LEU A 54 38.82 23.98 -21.93
CA LEU A 54 37.54 24.46 -21.42
C LEU A 54 36.35 24.03 -22.30
N ILE A 55 36.50 24.07 -23.62
CA ILE A 55 35.46 23.59 -24.55
C ILE A 55 35.30 22.06 -24.44
N GLN A 56 36.41 21.32 -24.40
CA GLN A 56 36.36 19.87 -24.23
C GLN A 56 35.68 19.48 -22.92
N GLU A 57 35.93 20.20 -21.84
CA GLU A 57 35.22 20.01 -20.57
C GLU A 57 33.72 20.31 -20.69
N ALA A 58 33.35 21.42 -21.35
CA ALA A 58 31.95 21.78 -21.58
C ALA A 58 31.18 20.72 -22.38
N LEU A 59 31.82 20.17 -23.41
CA LEU A 59 31.25 19.14 -24.27
C LEU A 59 31.25 17.76 -23.59
N ALA A 60 32.30 17.41 -22.84
CA ALA A 60 32.37 16.17 -22.07
C ALA A 60 31.35 16.13 -20.93
N ALA A 61 31.05 17.28 -20.31
CA ALA A 61 29.97 17.40 -19.33
C ALA A 61 28.57 17.19 -19.94
N SER A 62 28.44 17.31 -21.26
CA SER A 62 27.18 17.11 -22.02
C SER A 62 27.03 15.70 -22.60
N GLY A 63 28.06 14.84 -22.51
CA GLY A 63 27.92 13.41 -22.76
C GLY A 63 27.54 12.66 -21.47
N PRO A 64 27.00 11.43 -21.53
CA PRO A 64 26.97 10.55 -20.37
C PRO A 64 28.42 10.17 -20.01
N GLY A 65 29.13 11.12 -19.38
CA GLY A 65 30.48 10.94 -18.88
C GLY A 65 30.46 9.89 -17.79
N ASP A 66 31.27 8.87 -17.98
CA ASP A 66 31.47 7.67 -17.16
C ASP A 66 31.98 8.01 -15.74
N LYS A 67 31.15 8.70 -14.95
CA LYS A 67 31.37 8.88 -13.51
C LYS A 67 30.74 7.70 -12.81
N THR A 68 31.61 6.75 -12.47
CA THR A 68 31.33 5.52 -11.73
C THR A 68 30.33 5.80 -10.62
N TRP A 69 29.15 5.19 -10.73
CA TRP A 69 28.01 5.37 -9.82
C TRP A 69 28.37 5.47 -8.32
N LYS A 70 29.45 4.81 -7.90
CA LYS A 70 30.02 4.84 -6.55
C LYS A 70 30.31 6.26 -6.03
N GLU A 71 30.83 7.18 -6.83
CA GLU A 71 31.16 8.54 -6.37
C GLU A 71 29.91 9.41 -6.23
N ARG A 72 28.95 9.26 -7.15
CA ARG A 72 27.64 9.91 -7.11
C ARG A 72 26.80 9.43 -5.92
N VAL A 73 26.77 8.12 -5.69
CA VAL A 73 26.08 7.50 -4.54
C VAL A 73 26.74 7.96 -3.24
N ARG A 74 28.08 8.02 -3.17
CA ARG A 74 28.79 8.47 -1.98
C ARG A 74 28.49 9.93 -1.62
N TYR A 75 28.47 10.84 -2.60
CA TYR A 75 28.12 12.25 -2.36
C TYR A 75 26.64 12.43 -2.01
N PHE A 76 25.76 11.64 -2.64
CA PHE A 76 24.31 11.66 -2.38
C PHE A 76 23.92 11.05 -1.02
N LEU A 77 24.63 10.01 -0.57
CA LEU A 77 24.46 9.44 0.77
C LEU A 77 25.08 10.35 1.85
N LEU A 78 26.29 10.87 1.65
CA LEU A 78 27.01 11.62 2.70
C LEU A 78 26.60 13.09 2.84
N SER A 79 26.07 13.75 1.78
CA SER A 79 25.59 15.12 1.92
C SER A 79 24.23 15.16 2.63
N ARG A 80 24.20 15.78 3.81
CA ARG A 80 23.00 15.98 4.65
C ARG A 80 22.27 14.70 5.09
N TRP A 81 22.96 13.58 5.31
CA TRP A 81 22.33 12.33 5.76
C TRP A 81 21.50 12.51 7.06
N ARG A 82 21.89 13.47 7.91
CA ARG A 82 21.14 13.83 9.13
C ARG A 82 19.67 14.16 8.85
N THR A 83 19.37 14.96 7.82
CA THR A 83 17.98 15.33 7.51
C THR A 83 17.19 14.13 6.96
N LYS A 84 17.82 13.30 6.13
CA LYS A 84 17.20 12.07 5.61
C LYS A 84 16.85 11.09 6.72
N VAL A 85 17.75 10.89 7.68
CA VAL A 85 17.50 10.02 8.84
C VAL A 85 16.37 10.57 9.71
N VAL A 86 16.35 11.87 10.00
CA VAL A 86 15.28 12.48 10.81
C VAL A 86 13.92 12.30 10.14
N THR A 87 13.79 12.58 8.84
CA THR A 87 12.53 12.38 8.12
C THR A 87 12.12 10.91 8.10
N LEU A 88 13.06 9.99 7.85
CA LEU A 88 12.78 8.55 7.84
C LEU A 88 12.31 8.06 9.22
N CYS A 89 12.99 8.46 10.30
CA CYS A 89 12.61 8.12 11.67
C CYS A 89 11.23 8.67 12.03
N LEU A 90 10.93 9.92 11.64
CA LEU A 90 9.64 10.53 11.92
C LEU A 90 8.50 9.82 11.17
N VAL A 91 8.70 9.52 9.88
CA VAL A 91 7.73 8.77 9.08
C VAL A 91 7.56 7.37 9.65
N SER A 92 8.65 6.67 9.99
CA SER A 92 8.60 5.33 10.57
C SER A 92 7.89 5.33 11.93
N PHE A 93 8.15 6.31 12.79
CA PHE A 93 7.48 6.45 14.08
C PHE A 93 5.99 6.73 13.93
N LEU A 94 5.62 7.65 13.02
CA LEU A 94 4.21 7.94 12.72
C LEU A 94 3.48 6.72 12.14
N TRP A 95 4.15 6.00 11.24
CA TRP A 95 3.61 4.77 10.67
C TRP A 95 3.44 3.68 11.73
N LEU A 96 4.37 3.57 12.67
CA LEU A 96 4.30 2.60 13.78
C LEU A 96 3.19 2.95 14.78
N LEU A 97 2.96 4.24 15.04
CA LEU A 97 1.80 4.72 15.81
C LEU A 97 0.47 4.36 15.14
N LEU A 98 0.37 4.48 13.82
CA LEU A 98 -0.87 4.25 13.08
C LEU A 98 -1.12 2.78 12.72
N ALA A 99 -0.07 2.02 12.38
CA ALA A 99 -0.17 0.64 11.93
C ALA A 99 -0.50 -0.36 13.05
N GLY A 100 -0.43 0.05 14.32
CA GLY A 100 -0.76 -0.78 15.48
C GLY A 100 -2.24 -1.17 15.62
N GLN A 101 -3.14 -0.64 14.78
CA GLN A 101 -4.59 -0.83 14.86
C GLN A 101 -5.17 -1.59 13.65
N GLN A 102 -4.46 -2.58 13.11
CA GLN A 102 -5.03 -3.43 12.06
C GLN A 102 -5.97 -4.48 12.67
N ASP A 103 -7.26 -4.18 12.69
CA ASP A 103 -8.30 -5.16 12.92
C ASP A 103 -8.27 -6.22 11.82
N PHE A 104 -8.18 -7.48 12.23
CA PHE A 104 -8.07 -8.60 11.30
C PHE A 104 -9.45 -9.26 11.13
N GLU A 105 -9.91 -9.36 9.88
CA GLU A 105 -11.15 -10.03 9.53
C GLU A 105 -10.83 -11.44 9.01
N VAL A 106 -11.39 -12.47 9.65
CA VAL A 106 -11.25 -13.86 9.25
C VAL A 106 -12.59 -14.42 8.82
N THR A 107 -12.58 -15.06 7.65
CA THR A 107 -13.75 -15.71 7.08
C THR A 107 -13.64 -17.22 7.28
N LEU A 108 -14.55 -17.80 8.06
CA LEU A 108 -14.59 -19.23 8.37
C LEU A 108 -15.85 -19.87 7.80
N ARG A 109 -15.74 -21.13 7.36
CA ARG A 109 -16.89 -21.94 6.93
C ARG A 109 -17.23 -22.93 8.04
N VAL A 110 -18.36 -22.71 8.69
CA VAL A 110 -18.80 -23.45 9.89
C VAL A 110 -20.01 -24.32 9.53
N PRO A 111 -20.07 -25.59 9.98
CA PRO A 111 -21.25 -26.43 9.77
C PRO A 111 -22.44 -25.96 10.61
N LEU A 112 -23.63 -25.99 10.03
CA LEU A 112 -24.86 -25.64 10.74
C LEU A 112 -25.40 -26.84 11.54
N ARG A 113 -25.62 -26.66 12.84
CA ARG A 113 -26.30 -27.63 13.70
C ARG A 113 -27.75 -27.21 13.92
N THR A 114 -28.66 -28.18 13.92
CA THR A 114 -30.08 -27.95 14.15
C THR A 114 -30.46 -28.32 15.58
N LYS A 115 -31.28 -27.50 16.23
CA LYS A 115 -31.81 -27.73 17.58
C LYS A 115 -33.34 -27.80 17.53
N GLY A 116 -33.94 -28.68 18.31
CA GLY A 116 -35.39 -28.72 18.48
C GLY A 116 -36.18 -29.23 17.28
N LEU A 117 -35.66 -30.21 16.51
CA LEU A 117 -36.42 -30.83 15.42
C LEU A 117 -37.62 -31.63 15.97
N PRO A 118 -38.87 -31.29 15.61
CA PRO A 118 -40.04 -32.03 16.08
C PRO A 118 -40.08 -33.45 15.48
N SER A 119 -40.47 -34.44 16.27
CA SER A 119 -40.50 -35.87 15.90
C SER A 119 -41.44 -36.25 14.74
N HIS A 120 -42.25 -35.31 14.25
CA HIS A 120 -43.22 -35.52 13.16
C HIS A 120 -42.71 -35.06 11.79
N VAL A 121 -41.49 -34.51 11.70
CA VAL A 121 -40.92 -33.93 10.49
C VAL A 121 -39.48 -34.41 10.25
N LYS A 122 -39.14 -34.70 8.98
CA LYS A 122 -37.77 -34.97 8.53
C LYS A 122 -37.29 -33.87 7.57
N ILE A 123 -36.03 -33.47 7.71
CA ILE A 123 -35.36 -32.53 6.80
C ILE A 123 -35.05 -33.27 5.50
N LEU A 124 -35.56 -32.77 4.36
CA LEU A 124 -35.22 -33.29 3.04
C LEU A 124 -34.04 -32.53 2.42
N GLU A 125 -34.02 -31.20 2.57
CA GLU A 125 -32.99 -30.33 2.00
C GLU A 125 -32.78 -29.10 2.91
N PRO A 126 -31.54 -28.58 3.04
CA PRO A 126 -30.27 -29.11 2.52
C PRO A 126 -29.61 -30.13 3.49
N LEU A 127 -29.00 -31.21 2.95
CA LEU A 127 -28.32 -32.23 3.77
C LEU A 127 -27.01 -31.74 4.41
N ASN A 128 -26.32 -30.76 3.81
CA ASN A 128 -25.06 -30.20 4.30
C ASN A 128 -25.06 -28.67 4.11
N SER A 129 -25.54 -27.91 5.09
CA SER A 129 -25.46 -26.45 5.08
C SER A 129 -24.20 -25.99 5.84
N ASN A 130 -23.24 -25.45 5.09
CA ASN A 130 -22.12 -24.71 5.64
C ASN A 130 -22.44 -23.22 5.53
N ILE A 131 -22.24 -22.47 6.60
CA ILE A 131 -22.42 -21.01 6.62
C ILE A 131 -21.03 -20.39 6.69
N GLN A 132 -20.85 -19.32 5.94
CA GLN A 132 -19.66 -18.49 5.99
C GLN A 132 -19.87 -17.37 7.00
N ILE A 133 -19.00 -17.30 8.01
CA ILE A 133 -19.02 -16.26 9.02
C ILE A 133 -17.74 -15.45 8.94
N THR A 134 -17.86 -14.13 9.02
CA THR A 134 -16.72 -13.21 9.10
C THR A 134 -16.61 -12.68 10.52
N LEU A 135 -15.48 -12.98 11.15
CA LEU A 135 -15.15 -12.59 12.52
C LEU A 135 -14.05 -11.52 12.50
N ARG A 136 -14.20 -10.49 13.33
CA ARG A 136 -13.23 -9.42 13.53
C ARG A 136 -12.65 -9.52 14.93
N GLY A 137 -11.33 -9.47 15.04
CA GLY A 137 -10.62 -9.53 16.32
C GLY A 137 -9.13 -9.26 16.19
N LEU A 138 -8.40 -9.37 17.31
CA LEU A 138 -6.94 -9.30 17.28
C LEU A 138 -6.37 -10.49 16.51
N ARG A 139 -5.27 -10.27 15.79
CA ARG A 139 -4.59 -11.29 14.97
C ARG A 139 -4.25 -12.58 15.75
N ARG A 140 -4.06 -12.50 17.08
CA ARG A 140 -3.79 -13.65 17.94
C ARG A 140 -5.05 -14.48 18.23
N ASP A 141 -6.17 -13.83 18.46
CA ASP A 141 -7.44 -14.47 18.82
C ASP A 141 -8.14 -15.04 17.57
N ALA A 142 -8.00 -14.34 16.45
CA ALA A 142 -8.45 -14.76 15.12
C ALA A 142 -7.84 -16.10 14.64
N SER A 143 -6.62 -16.42 15.09
CA SER A 143 -5.94 -17.67 14.74
C SER A 143 -6.34 -18.86 15.62
N ILE A 144 -7.00 -18.63 16.75
CA ILE A 144 -7.46 -19.67 17.70
C ILE A 144 -8.88 -20.14 17.31
N LEU A 145 -9.60 -19.33 16.54
CA LEU A 145 -10.90 -19.64 15.96
C LEU A 145 -10.73 -20.61 14.78
N ASP A 146 -10.52 -21.89 15.08
CA ASP A 146 -10.59 -22.96 14.09
C ASP A 146 -12.01 -23.54 13.99
N LYS A 147 -12.30 -24.19 12.87
CA LYS A 147 -13.59 -24.80 12.44
C LYS A 147 -14.26 -25.69 13.49
N ASP A 148 -13.51 -26.17 14.48
CA ASP A 148 -13.96 -27.08 15.53
C ASP A 148 -14.53 -26.38 16.77
N ASN A 149 -14.20 -25.10 16.99
CA ASN A 149 -14.58 -24.34 18.19
C ASN A 149 -15.72 -23.34 17.96
N VAL A 150 -16.18 -23.17 16.72
CA VAL A 150 -17.30 -22.30 16.39
C VAL A 150 -18.46 -23.17 15.91
N VAL A 151 -19.62 -23.02 16.55
CA VAL A 151 -20.82 -23.78 16.19
C VAL A 151 -21.97 -22.80 15.97
N ALA A 152 -22.54 -22.83 14.77
CA ALA A 152 -23.79 -22.16 14.44
C ALA A 152 -24.95 -23.12 14.74
N GLU A 153 -25.79 -22.78 15.72
CA GLU A 153 -27.03 -23.51 16.01
C GLU A 153 -28.19 -22.76 15.35
N VAL A 154 -29.20 -23.48 14.82
CA VAL A 154 -30.47 -22.90 14.37
C VAL A 154 -31.62 -23.64 15.04
N ASP A 155 -32.55 -22.90 15.63
CA ASP A 155 -33.72 -23.46 16.30
C ASP A 155 -34.84 -23.79 15.30
N LEU A 156 -35.14 -25.07 15.16
CA LEU A 156 -36.17 -25.61 14.27
C LEU A 156 -37.47 -25.98 15.02
N SER A 157 -37.66 -25.53 16.26
CA SER A 157 -38.85 -25.87 17.07
C SER A 157 -40.17 -25.42 16.44
N ARG A 158 -40.13 -24.45 15.51
CA ARG A 158 -41.30 -23.93 14.77
C ARG A 158 -41.51 -24.61 13.40
N ALA A 159 -40.76 -25.68 13.10
CA ALA A 159 -40.81 -26.33 11.79
C ALA A 159 -42.18 -26.99 11.53
N GLN A 160 -42.79 -26.64 10.41
CA GLN A 160 -43.99 -27.29 9.87
C GLN A 160 -43.66 -27.94 8.52
N PRO A 161 -44.43 -28.96 8.08
CA PRO A 161 -44.26 -29.54 6.76
C PRO A 161 -44.39 -28.48 5.65
N GLY A 162 -43.40 -28.39 4.76
CA GLY A 162 -43.34 -27.36 3.72
C GLY A 162 -41.96 -26.72 3.57
N LYS A 163 -41.89 -25.66 2.76
CA LYS A 163 -40.68 -24.83 2.59
C LYS A 163 -40.75 -23.65 3.56
N MET A 164 -39.79 -23.53 4.45
CA MET A 164 -39.72 -22.45 5.44
C MET A 164 -38.31 -21.87 5.50
N ASP A 165 -38.20 -20.54 5.62
CA ASP A 165 -36.94 -19.86 5.85
C ASP A 165 -36.67 -19.66 7.34
N PHE A 166 -35.43 -19.93 7.75
CA PHE A 166 -34.96 -19.68 9.11
C PHE A 166 -33.85 -18.63 9.03
N ALA A 167 -34.00 -17.55 9.78
CA ALA A 167 -33.00 -16.49 9.88
C ALA A 167 -31.98 -16.85 10.97
N ILE A 168 -30.69 -16.83 10.63
CA ILE A 168 -29.60 -17.09 11.57
C ILE A 168 -29.27 -15.79 12.27
N THR A 169 -29.53 -15.72 13.57
CA THR A 169 -29.29 -14.52 14.38
C THR A 169 -28.00 -14.66 15.20
N ARG A 170 -27.30 -13.54 15.48
CA ARG A 170 -26.04 -13.54 16.27
C ARG A 170 -26.11 -14.33 17.58
N ASN A 171 -27.28 -14.36 18.23
CA ASN A 171 -27.51 -15.06 19.50
C ASN A 171 -27.50 -16.60 19.39
N GLU A 172 -27.53 -17.13 18.17
CA GLU A 172 -27.57 -18.57 17.90
C GLU A 172 -26.18 -19.14 17.52
N ILE A 173 -25.17 -18.27 17.42
CA ILE A 173 -23.77 -18.65 17.15
C ILE A 173 -23.00 -18.61 18.48
N LYS A 174 -22.53 -19.77 18.93
CA LYS A 174 -21.68 -19.85 20.12
C LYS A 174 -20.24 -19.57 19.73
N LEU A 175 -19.73 -18.43 20.20
CA LEU A 175 -18.33 -18.03 20.07
C LEU A 175 -17.56 -18.49 21.31
N PRO A 176 -16.31 -18.94 21.17
CA PRO A 176 -15.49 -19.38 22.30
C PRO A 176 -14.92 -18.21 23.14
N ASP A 177 -14.88 -16.98 22.60
CA ASP A 177 -14.37 -15.79 23.29
C ASP A 177 -15.26 -14.57 22.98
N ASP A 178 -15.61 -13.81 24.02
CA ASP A 178 -16.43 -12.59 23.94
C ASP A 178 -15.69 -11.41 23.29
N ARG A 179 -14.36 -11.55 23.09
CA ARG A 179 -13.50 -10.53 22.46
C ARG A 179 -13.58 -10.48 20.93
N VAL A 180 -14.32 -11.41 20.33
CA VAL A 180 -14.45 -11.55 18.87
C VAL A 180 -15.81 -11.04 18.43
N GLN A 181 -15.83 -10.19 17.40
CA GLN A 181 -17.06 -9.62 16.88
C GLN A 181 -17.46 -10.27 15.56
N LEU A 182 -18.71 -10.70 15.46
CA LEU A 182 -19.29 -11.16 14.21
C LEU A 182 -19.64 -9.96 13.33
N VAL A 183 -18.96 -9.84 12.19
CA VAL A 183 -19.15 -8.75 11.23
C VAL A 183 -20.21 -9.12 10.20
N TYR A 184 -20.13 -10.35 9.67
CA TYR A 184 -20.95 -10.77 8.54
C TYR A 184 -21.30 -12.26 8.60
N ILE A 185 -22.50 -12.61 8.10
CA ILE A 185 -23.02 -13.98 8.03
C ILE A 185 -23.57 -14.18 6.62
N ASP A 186 -23.12 -15.23 5.94
CA ASP A 186 -23.58 -15.60 4.61
C ASP A 186 -23.82 -17.12 4.48
N PRO A 187 -25.05 -17.56 4.14
CA PRO A 187 -26.28 -16.78 4.01
C PRO A 187 -26.89 -16.47 5.38
N SER A 188 -27.52 -15.29 5.52
CA SER A 188 -28.26 -14.91 6.75
C SER A 188 -29.61 -15.62 6.91
N ARG A 189 -30.11 -16.25 5.83
CA ARG A 189 -31.33 -17.07 5.82
C ARG A 189 -31.07 -18.39 5.11
N VAL A 190 -31.52 -19.48 5.71
CA VAL A 190 -31.46 -20.80 5.11
C VAL A 190 -32.88 -21.31 4.89
N VAL A 191 -33.19 -21.72 3.66
CA VAL A 191 -34.47 -22.34 3.32
C VAL A 191 -34.37 -23.83 3.63
N PHE A 192 -35.22 -24.30 4.53
CA PHE A 192 -35.35 -25.71 4.86
C PHE A 192 -36.63 -26.27 4.25
N THR A 193 -36.52 -27.46 3.65
CA THR A 193 -37.68 -28.21 3.17
C THR A 193 -37.94 -29.38 4.11
N PHE A 194 -39.13 -29.35 4.71
CA PHE A 194 -39.58 -30.31 5.71
C PHE A 194 -40.67 -31.21 5.15
N LYS A 195 -40.57 -32.52 5.39
CA LYS A 195 -41.61 -33.49 5.04
C LYS A 195 -42.09 -34.25 6.26
N LYS A 196 -43.38 -34.60 6.28
CA LYS A 196 -43.99 -35.38 7.36
C LYS A 196 -43.43 -36.79 7.38
N VAL A 197 -43.07 -37.29 8.57
CA VAL A 197 -42.41 -38.60 8.76
C VAL A 197 -43.28 -39.77 8.23
N LYS A 198 -44.61 -39.66 8.29
CA LYS A 198 -45.54 -40.70 7.79
C LYS A 198 -45.47 -40.94 6.27
N GLU A 199 -45.18 -39.92 5.47
CA GLU A 199 -45.16 -40.00 4.00
C GLU A 199 -43.83 -40.53 3.41
N LEU A 200 -42.81 -40.74 4.24
CA LEU A 200 -41.55 -41.36 3.82
C LEU A 200 -41.62 -42.89 3.91
N GLN A 201 -42.32 -43.40 4.93
CA GLN A 201 -42.50 -44.85 5.13
C GLN A 201 -43.46 -45.50 4.12
N GLU A 202 -44.37 -44.72 3.51
CA GLU A 202 -45.29 -45.20 2.45
C GLU A 202 -44.68 -45.18 1.05
N ARG A 203 -43.57 -44.48 0.83
CA ARG A 203 -42.88 -44.41 -0.48
C ARG A 203 -41.74 -45.42 -0.61
N GLU A 204 -41.30 -45.98 0.52
CA GLU A 204 -40.29 -47.05 0.62
C GLU A 204 -40.92 -48.46 0.73
N ARG A 205 -42.25 -48.56 0.73
CA ARG A 205 -43.00 -49.82 0.57
C ARG A 205 -43.59 -49.90 -0.84
#